data_AF-A0A1S2Q6E9-F1
#
_entry.id   AF-A0A1S2Q6E9-F1
#
_cell.length_a   1.000
_cell.length_b   1.000
_cell.length_c   1.000
_cell.angle_alpha   90.00
_cell.angle_beta   90.00
_cell.angle_gamma   90.00
#
_symmetry.space_group_name_H-M   'P 1'
#
loop_
_entity.id
_entity.type
_entity.pdbx_description
1 polymer ?
#
loop_
_entity_poly.entity_id
_entity_poly.type
_entity_poly.pdbx_seq_one_letter_code
_entity_poly.pdbx_strand_id
1 'polypeptide(L)'
;MLMTAFGGLMWLLFTAILVLAVVALAMAALYRQDAYRAADKQNKGFWLIILGLTVAVNLLVPMLFLQIIGLVATIVFFVDVRPALKQVSGGGWGRRRRGSSSDGPYGPYNGGR
;
A
#
# COMPACT_ATOMS: atom_id res chain seq x y z
N MET A 1 -1.53 26.40 28.64
CA MET A 1 -0.75 26.23 27.39
C MET A 1 -0.41 24.77 27.10
N LEU A 2 0.10 24.00 28.07
CA LEU A 2 0.44 22.57 27.86
C LEU A 2 -0.75 21.69 27.43
N MET A 3 -1.92 21.83 28.07
CA MET A 3 -3.12 21.07 27.69
C MET A 3 -3.61 21.37 26.26
N THR A 4 -3.50 22.62 25.81
CA THR A 4 -3.87 23.03 24.45
C THR A 4 -2.89 22.47 23.43
N ALA A 5 -1.58 22.51 23.71
CA ALA A 5 -0.55 21.93 22.85
C ALA A 5 -0.68 20.40 22.76
N PHE A 6 -0.92 19.73 23.89
CA PHE A 6 -1.17 18.30 23.93
C PHE A 6 -2.43 17.90 23.15
N GLY A 7 -3.53 18.64 23.31
CA GLY A 7 -4.76 18.42 22.54
C GLY A 7 -4.55 18.59 21.04
N GLY A 8 -3.81 19.62 20.62
CA GLY A 8 -3.45 19.82 19.21
C GLY A 8 -2.58 18.69 18.64
N LEU A 9 -1.61 18.20 19.40
CA LEU A 9 -0.78 17.06 19.02
C LEU A 9 -1.61 15.79 18.84
N MET A 10 -2.50 15.48 19.80
CA MET A 10 -3.37 14.31 19.72
C MET A 10 -4.29 14.41 18.51
N TRP A 11 -4.87 15.59 18.25
CA TRP A 11 -5.74 15.81 17.09
C TRP A 11 -4.99 15.58 15.76
N LEU A 12 -3.76 16.08 15.64
CA LEU A 12 -2.90 15.81 14.48
C LEU A 12 -2.60 14.32 14.32
N LEU A 13 -2.28 13.61 15.40
CA LEU A 13 -2.00 12.17 15.37
C LEU A 13 -3.21 11.36 14.90
N PHE A 14 -4.40 11.61 15.47
CA PHE A 14 -5.63 10.92 15.05
C PHE A 14 -5.95 11.20 13.59
N THR A 15 -5.78 12.45 13.15
CA THR A 15 -6.00 12.84 11.75
C THR A 15 -5.01 12.14 10.82
N ALA A 16 -3.74 12.05 11.19
CA ALA A 16 -2.72 11.35 10.40
C ALA A 16 -3.03 9.85 10.26
N ILE A 17 -3.43 9.19 11.36
CA ILE A 17 -3.85 7.78 11.34
C ILE A 17 -5.05 7.58 10.41
N LEU A 18 -6.05 8.45 10.49
CA LEU A 18 -7.24 8.39 9.65
C LEU A 18 -6.88 8.54 8.16
N VAL A 19 -6.02 9.51 7.82
CA VAL A 19 -5.54 9.71 6.45
C VAL A 19 -4.82 8.45 5.94
N LEU A 20 -3.95 7.84 6.75
CA LEU A 20 -3.27 6.60 6.38
C LEU A 20 -4.25 5.45 6.13
N ALA A 21 -5.28 5.30 6.95
CA ALA A 21 -6.31 4.28 6.78
C ALA A 21 -7.10 4.49 5.48
N VAL A 22 -7.49 5.73 5.17
CA VAL A 22 -8.18 6.08 3.92
C VAL A 22 -7.30 5.81 2.71
N VAL A 23 -6.02 6.18 2.78
CA VAL A 23 -5.04 5.92 1.71
C VAL A 23 -4.86 4.41 1.50
N ALA A 24 -4.75 3.62 2.57
CA ALA A 24 -4.69 2.17 2.49
C ALA A 24 -5.94 1.58 1.82
N LEU A 25 -7.13 2.05 2.20
CA LEU A 25 -8.41 1.63 1.61
C LEU A 25 -8.45 1.94 0.11
N ALA A 26 -8.09 3.17 -0.28
CA ALA A 26 -8.03 3.57 -1.68
C ALA A 26 -7.05 2.70 -2.48
N MET A 27 -5.86 2.44 -1.93
CA MET A 27 -4.88 1.55 -2.55
C MET A 27 -5.43 0.13 -2.70
N ALA A 28 -6.08 -0.42 -1.67
CA ALA A 28 -6.71 -1.74 -1.73
C ALA A 28 -7.80 -1.81 -2.81
N ALA A 29 -8.56 -0.72 -3.01
CA ALA A 29 -9.55 -0.62 -4.08
C ALA A 29 -8.92 -0.57 -5.47
N LEU A 30 -7.77 0.09 -5.62
CA LEU A 30 -7.06 0.24 -6.89
C LEU A 30 -6.33 -1.04 -7.33
N TYR A 31 -5.88 -1.89 -6.41
CA TYR A 31 -5.23 -3.16 -6.77
C TYR A 31 -6.22 -4.15 -7.42
N ARG A 32 -5.79 -4.83 -8.49
CA ARG A 32 -6.61 -5.81 -9.23
C ARG A 32 -6.80 -7.09 -8.42
N GLN A 33 -7.99 -7.70 -8.50
CA GLN A 33 -8.34 -8.90 -7.71
C GLN A 33 -7.39 -10.07 -7.95
N ASP A 34 -6.94 -10.26 -9.19
CA ASP A 34 -6.02 -11.35 -9.57
C ASP A 34 -4.67 -11.27 -8.86
N ALA A 35 -4.21 -10.04 -8.54
CA ALA A 35 -2.94 -9.84 -7.86
C ALA A 35 -2.98 -10.32 -6.39
N TYR A 36 -4.15 -10.31 -5.74
CA TYR A 36 -4.32 -10.85 -4.38
C TYR A 36 -4.20 -12.37 -4.38
N ARG A 37 -4.82 -13.03 -5.37
CA ARG A 37 -4.80 -14.48 -5.51
C ARG A 37 -3.42 -15.00 -5.86
N ALA A 38 -2.71 -14.30 -6.75
CA ALA A 38 -1.35 -14.66 -7.14
C ALA A 38 -0.27 -14.28 -6.10
N ALA A 39 -0.62 -13.49 -5.07
CA ALA A 39 0.26 -13.18 -3.94
C ALA A 39 0.07 -14.11 -2.73
N ASP A 40 -0.76 -15.15 -2.85
CA ASP A 40 -1.14 -16.03 -1.73
C ASP A 40 -1.60 -15.25 -0.48
N LYS A 41 -2.25 -14.10 -0.69
CA LYS A 41 -2.82 -13.27 0.39
C LYS A 41 -4.36 -13.38 0.38
N GLN A 42 -4.96 -13.00 1.52
CA GLN A 42 -6.41 -12.92 1.67
C GLN A 42 -7.06 -12.05 0.57
N ASN A 43 -8.28 -12.43 0.16
CA ASN A 43 -8.99 -11.84 -0.98
C ASN A 43 -9.14 -10.31 -0.89
N LYS A 44 -9.26 -9.63 -2.04
CA LYS A 44 -9.52 -8.18 -2.12
C LYS A 44 -10.70 -7.74 -1.23
N GLY A 45 -11.78 -8.53 -1.21
CA GLY A 45 -12.95 -8.25 -0.40
C GLY A 45 -12.65 -8.20 1.11
N PHE A 46 -11.82 -9.11 1.62
CA PHE A 46 -11.42 -9.14 3.02
C PHE A 46 -10.67 -7.86 3.42
N TRP A 47 -9.69 -7.45 2.61
CA TRP A 47 -8.94 -6.22 2.86
C TRP A 47 -9.78 -4.95 2.75
N LEU A 48 -10.71 -4.89 1.78
CA LEU A 48 -11.65 -3.77 1.67
C LEU A 48 -12.60 -3.69 2.85
N ILE A 49 -13.12 -4.82 3.33
CA ILE A 49 -14.01 -4.85 4.49
C ILE A 49 -13.25 -4.39 5.74
N ILE A 50 -12.07 -4.94 6.00
CA ILE A 50 -11.30 -4.57 7.19
C ILE A 50 -10.91 -3.09 7.13
N LEU A 51 -10.30 -2.63 6.04
CA LEU A 51 -9.90 -1.21 5.91
C LEU A 51 -11.11 -0.27 5.91
N GLY A 52 -12.22 -0.67 5.28
CA GLY A 52 -13.50 0.04 5.36
C GLY A 52 -13.98 0.17 6.81
N LEU A 53 -13.94 -0.92 7.57
CA LEU A 53 -14.27 -0.92 8.99
C LEU A 53 -13.31 -0.04 9.79
N THR A 54 -12.01 -0.06 9.48
CA THR A 54 -11.04 0.79 10.18
C THR A 54 -11.34 2.28 9.99
N VAL A 55 -11.69 2.70 8.77
CA VAL A 55 -12.05 4.10 8.47
C VAL A 55 -13.37 4.46 9.15
N ALA A 56 -14.37 3.58 9.08
CA ALA A 56 -15.66 3.78 9.73
C ALA A 56 -15.52 3.91 11.25
N VAL A 57 -14.71 3.05 11.89
CA VAL A 57 -14.42 3.12 13.33
C VAL A 57 -13.72 4.44 13.67
N ASN A 58 -12.71 4.85 12.91
CA ASN A 58 -12.00 6.10 13.18
C ASN A 58 -12.92 7.34 13.08
N LEU A 59 -13.97 7.29 12.25
CA LEU A 59 -14.93 8.40 12.07
C LEU A 59 -16.11 8.36 13.04
N LEU A 60 -16.67 7.18 13.30
CA LEU A 60 -17.97 7.02 13.95
C LEU A 60 -17.88 6.52 15.39
N VAL A 61 -16.79 5.82 15.74
CA VAL A 61 -16.68 5.13 17.04
C VAL A 61 -15.35 5.48 17.71
N PRO A 62 -15.33 6.42 18.67
CA PRO A 62 -14.11 6.84 19.37
C PRO A 62 -13.70 5.83 20.45
N MET A 63 -13.65 4.54 20.11
CA MET A 63 -13.24 3.48 21.03
C MET A 63 -11.78 3.10 20.76
N LEU A 64 -10.89 3.47 21.69
CA LEU A 64 -9.45 3.26 21.57
C LEU A 64 -9.07 1.83 21.19
N PHE A 65 -9.73 0.83 21.77
CA PHE A 65 -9.45 -0.58 21.46
C PHE A 65 -9.68 -0.92 19.98
N LEU A 66 -10.79 -0.46 19.40
CA LEU A 66 -11.10 -0.69 17.98
C LEU A 66 -10.18 0.12 17.07
N GLN A 67 -9.81 1.34 17.48
CA GLN A 67 -8.86 2.17 16.75
C GLN A 67 -7.47 1.53 16.70
N ILE A 68 -7.01 0.90 17.79
CA ILE A 68 -5.74 0.17 17.82
C ILE A 68 -5.77 -1.02 16.87
N ILE A 69 -6.84 -1.82 16.87
CA ILE A 69 -7.00 -2.94 15.93
C ILE A 69 -6.99 -2.43 14.49
N GLY A 70 -7.70 -1.33 14.22
CA GLY A 70 -7.72 -0.71 12.90
C GLY A 70 -6.36 -0.15 12.47
N LEU A 71 -5.61 0.43 13.41
CA LEU A 71 -4.24 0.89 13.18
C LEU A 71 -3.33 -0.29 12.81
N VAL A 72 -3.40 -1.40 13.54
CA VAL A 72 -2.65 -2.62 13.23
C VAL A 72 -2.99 -3.12 11.84
N ALA A 73 -4.28 -3.21 11.49
CA ALA A 73 -4.70 -3.62 10.15
C ALA A 73 -4.14 -2.70 9.05
N THR A 74 -4.13 -1.38 9.29
CA THR A 74 -3.55 -0.39 8.37
C THR A 74 -2.04 -0.62 8.19
N ILE A 75 -1.30 -0.84 9.28
CA ILE A 75 0.15 -1.11 9.25
C ILE A 75 0.44 -2.41 8.50
N VAL A 76 -0.28 -3.49 8.78
CA VAL A 76 -0.11 -4.79 8.09
C VAL A 76 -0.37 -4.63 6.60
N PHE A 77 -1.38 -3.84 6.20
CA PHE A 77 -1.62 -3.56 4.79
C PHE A 77 -0.41 -2.87 4.14
N PHE A 78 0.20 -1.88 4.78
CA PHE A 78 1.36 -1.17 4.24
C PHE A 78 2.63 -2.03 4.20
N VAL A 79 2.87 -2.84 5.24
CA VAL A 79 4.14 -3.57 5.44
C VAL A 79 4.14 -4.96 4.80
N ASP A 80 3.01 -5.66 4.76
CA ASP A 80 2.93 -7.03 4.22
C ASP A 80 2.19 -7.07 2.88
N VAL A 81 0.96 -6.55 2.83
CA VAL A 81 0.06 -6.73 1.67
C VAL A 81 0.51 -5.90 0.48
N ARG A 82 0.76 -4.60 0.68
CA ARG A 82 1.19 -3.69 -0.37
C ARG A 82 2.48 -4.15 -1.06
N PRO A 83 3.57 -4.52 -0.36
CA PRO A 83 4.77 -5.03 -1.04
C PRO A 83 4.52 -6.35 -1.75
N ALA A 84 3.73 -7.27 -1.18
CA ALA A 84 3.37 -8.53 -1.84
C ALA A 84 2.59 -8.30 -3.15
N LEU A 85 1.55 -7.44 -3.12
CA LEU A 85 0.78 -7.08 -4.31
C LEU A 85 1.63 -6.38 -5.37
N LYS A 86 2.57 -5.53 -4.96
CA LYS A 86 3.49 -4.84 -5.87
C LYS A 86 4.46 -5.81 -6.56
N GLN A 87 4.93 -6.84 -5.85
CA GLN A 87 5.80 -7.88 -6.42
C GLN A 87 5.05 -8.68 -7.50
N VAL A 88 3.81 -9.06 -7.24
CA VAL A 88 3.00 -9.91 -8.12
C VAL A 88 2.39 -9.15 -9.31
N SER A 89 1.98 -7.89 -9.12
CA SER A 89 1.40 -7.05 -10.18
C SER A 89 2.43 -6.63 -11.27
N GLY A 90 3.68 -7.12 -11.22
CA GLY A 90 4.66 -6.92 -12.29
C GLY A 90 5.15 -5.47 -12.40
N GLY A 91 5.22 -4.72 -11.29
CA GLY A 91 5.56 -3.30 -11.26
C GLY A 91 6.91 -3.00 -10.62
N GLY A 92 7.99 -3.59 -11.15
CA GLY A 92 9.36 -3.24 -10.78
C GLY A 92 9.69 -1.79 -11.15
N TRP A 93 9.41 -0.85 -10.25
CA TRP A 93 9.89 0.53 -10.30
C TRP A 93 11.39 0.62 -9.94
N GLY A 94 12.21 -0.28 -10.50
CA GLY A 94 13.62 -0.38 -10.11
C GLY A 94 14.53 -1.23 -10.97
N ARG A 95 14.07 -2.16 -11.84
CA ARG A 95 15.01 -3.03 -12.60
C ARG A 95 14.52 -3.47 -13.98
N ARG A 96 13.86 -2.60 -14.75
CA ARG A 96 13.60 -2.85 -16.19
C ARG A 96 14.32 -1.86 -17.09
N ARG A 97 15.61 -1.61 -16.87
CA ARG A 97 16.48 -0.93 -17.85
C ARG A 97 17.93 -1.37 -17.69
N ARG A 98 18.23 -2.62 -18.05
CA ARG A 98 19.57 -2.97 -18.56
C ARG A 98 19.54 -4.28 -19.35
N GLY A 99 18.59 -4.38 -20.29
CA GLY A 99 18.76 -5.26 -21.43
C GLY A 99 19.62 -4.54 -22.45
N SER A 100 20.94 -4.49 -22.21
CA SER A 100 21.90 -4.13 -23.26
C SER A 100 22.28 -5.42 -23.97
N SER A 101 21.34 -5.94 -24.76
CA SER A 101 21.57 -7.10 -25.62
C SER A 101 22.04 -6.61 -26.97
N SER A 102 23.34 -6.30 -27.08
CA SER A 102 23.99 -5.97 -28.35
C SER A 102 25.42 -6.49 -28.48
N ASP A 103 25.87 -7.40 -27.61
CA ASP A 103 27.24 -7.97 -27.66
C ASP A 103 27.22 -9.46 -27.99
N GLY A 104 26.50 -9.83 -29.05
CA GLY A 104 26.79 -11.09 -29.73
C GLY A 104 28.14 -10.97 -30.47
N PRO A 105 28.95 -12.04 -30.62
CA PRO A 105 30.27 -11.99 -31.29
C PRO A 105 30.25 -11.52 -32.75
N TYR A 106 29.07 -11.38 -33.34
CA TYR A 106 28.84 -10.83 -34.67
C TYR A 106 28.04 -9.54 -34.51
N GLY A 107 28.75 -8.44 -34.25
CA GLY A 107 28.14 -7.11 -34.19
C GLY A 107 27.40 -6.75 -35.49
N PRO A 108 26.57 -5.69 -35.47
CA PRO A 108 25.79 -5.31 -36.65
C PRO A 108 26.73 -4.95 -37.79
N TYR A 109 26.69 -5.73 -38.88
CA TYR A 109 27.36 -5.38 -40.13
C TYR A 109 26.76 -4.07 -40.67
N ASN A 110 27.38 -2.94 -40.37
CA ASN A 110 27.03 -1.67 -41.01
C ASN A 110 27.84 -1.52 -42.30
N GLY A 111 27.55 -2.39 -43.27
CA GLY A 111 28.04 -2.30 -44.64
C GLY A 111 27.00 -1.61 -45.50
N GLY A 112 27.12 -0.29 -45.68
CA GLY A 112 26.09 0.47 -46.40
C GLY A 112 26.46 1.90 -46.75
N ARG A 113 27.38 2.03 -47.71
CA ARG A 113 27.58 3.14 -48.68
C ARG A 113 28.06 4.48 -48.13
#